data_AF-A0A524FPH7-F1
#
_entry.id   AF-A0A524FPH7-F1
#
_cell.length_a   1.000
_cell.length_b   1.000
_cell.length_c   1.000
_cell.angle_alpha   90.00
_cell.angle_beta   90.00
_cell.angle_gamma   90.00
#
_symmetry.space_group_name_H-M   'P 1'
#
loop_
_entity.id
_entity.type
_entity.pdbx_description
1 polymer ?
#
loop_
_entity_poly.entity_id
_entity_poly.type
_entity_poly.pdbx_seq_one_letter_code
_entity_poly.pdbx_strand_id
1 'polypeptide(L)'
;MADKAENAKAFGVLLAEAWEKTPSFICSNDDYIYCLFPTDDTKTKWIEASLTFPDGSLDKKEIDAVKAIALLVEELKVIPTYGANSIVTTKAQLDEVAARLGTLT
;
A
#
# COMPACT_ATOMS: atom_id res chain seq x y z
N MET A 1 -17.34 -12.77 7.21
CA MET A 1 -16.94 -11.79 6.20
C MET A 1 -16.11 -10.76 6.92
N ALA A 2 -14.89 -10.47 6.48
CA ALA A 2 -14.14 -9.38 7.07
C ALA A 2 -14.95 -8.09 6.84
N ASP A 3 -15.08 -7.27 7.87
CA ASP A 3 -15.81 -6.02 7.77
C ASP A 3 -14.98 -5.07 6.89
N LYS A 4 -15.54 -4.65 5.75
CA LYS A 4 -14.84 -3.79 4.78
C LYS A 4 -14.37 -2.49 5.45
N ALA A 5 -15.17 -1.96 6.36
CA ALA A 5 -14.83 -0.76 7.12
C ALA A 5 -13.67 -1.02 8.09
N GLU A 6 -13.62 -2.20 8.72
CA GLU A 6 -12.52 -2.60 9.59
C GLU A 6 -11.22 -2.75 8.80
N ASN A 7 -11.27 -3.41 7.65
CA ASN A 7 -10.12 -3.57 6.75
C ASN A 7 -9.63 -2.22 6.21
N ALA A 8 -10.53 -1.33 5.81
CA ALA A 8 -10.19 0.01 5.37
C ALA A 8 -9.49 0.82 6.47
N LYS A 9 -9.98 0.72 7.71
CA LYS A 9 -9.36 1.36 8.88
C LYS A 9 -7.97 0.77 9.17
N ALA A 10 -7.85 -0.56 9.14
CA ALA A 10 -6.58 -1.25 9.35
C ALA A 10 -5.55 -0.88 8.27
N PHE A 11 -5.96 -0.83 7.01
CA PHE A 11 -5.10 -0.40 5.91
C PHE A 11 -4.72 1.08 6.03
N GLY A 12 -5.64 1.95 6.47
CA GLY A 12 -5.35 3.37 6.70
C GLY A 12 -4.19 3.60 7.69
N VAL A 13 -4.06 2.76 8.72
CA VAL A 13 -2.91 2.79 9.63
C VAL A 13 -1.62 2.38 8.91
N LEU A 14 -1.67 1.31 8.10
CA LEU A 14 -0.50 0.86 7.32
C LEU A 14 -0.05 1.90 6.29
N LEU A 15 -1.00 2.60 5.66
CA LEU A 15 -0.73 3.66 4.70
C LEU A 15 -0.04 4.85 5.37
N ALA A 16 -0.50 5.25 6.55
CA ALA A 16 0.14 6.29 7.34
C ALA A 16 1.57 5.88 7.76
N GLU A 17 1.76 4.64 8.21
CA GLU A 17 3.09 4.12 8.53
C GLU A 17 4.03 4.10 7.33
N ALA A 18 3.53 3.67 6.16
CA ALA A 18 4.31 3.63 4.93
C ALA A 18 4.80 5.03 4.53
N TRP A 19 3.98 6.06 4.72
CA TRP A 19 4.36 7.45 4.42
C TRP A 19 5.48 7.97 5.31
N GLU A 20 5.48 7.62 6.60
CA GLU A 20 6.48 8.08 7.57
C GLU A 20 7.81 7.31 7.48
N LYS A 21 7.80 6.11 6.89
CA LYS A 21 8.98 5.23 6.82
C LYS A 21 9.70 5.36 5.48
N THR A 22 11.03 5.48 5.54
CA THR A 22 11.87 5.62 4.34
C THR A 22 12.95 4.52 4.29
N PRO A 23 13.13 3.83 3.14
CA PRO A 23 12.35 3.95 1.91
C PRO A 23 10.95 3.34 2.04
N SER A 24 9.99 3.83 1.28
CA SER A 24 8.68 3.19 1.08
C SER A 24 8.22 3.32 -0.35
N PHE A 25 7.29 2.46 -0.73
CA PHE A 25 6.60 2.53 -2.00
C PHE A 25 5.10 2.42 -1.76
N ILE A 26 4.36 3.37 -2.34
CA ILE A 26 2.90 3.41 -2.25
C ILE A 26 2.39 3.63 -3.67
N CYS A 27 1.47 2.77 -4.10
CA CYS A 27 0.73 2.98 -5.33
C CYS A 27 -0.76 2.74 -5.12
N SER A 28 -1.57 3.41 -5.92
CA SER A 28 -3.01 3.28 -5.90
C SER A 28 -3.59 3.53 -7.28
N ASN A 29 -4.54 2.69 -7.67
CA ASN A 29 -5.37 2.85 -8.86
C ASN A 29 -6.83 2.62 -8.47
N ASP A 30 -7.73 2.50 -9.44
CA ASP A 30 -9.17 2.32 -9.20
C ASP A 30 -9.50 0.99 -8.49
N ASP A 31 -8.69 -0.05 -8.71
CA ASP A 31 -8.96 -1.41 -8.24
C ASP A 31 -8.37 -1.70 -6.85
N TYR A 32 -7.20 -1.15 -6.54
CA TYR A 32 -6.51 -1.41 -5.28
C TYR A 32 -5.56 -0.29 -4.84
N ILE A 33 -5.10 -0.44 -3.61
CA ILE A 33 -4.03 0.34 -3.00
C ILE A 33 -2.98 -0.63 -2.45
N TYR A 34 -1.71 -0.28 -2.60
CA TYR A 34 -0.58 -1.09 -2.16
C TYR A 34 0.44 -0.21 -1.43
N CYS A 35 1.01 -0.76 -0.37
CA CYS A 35 2.16 -0.17 0.31
C CYS A 35 3.21 -1.22 0.67
N LEU A 36 4.47 -0.80 0.57
CA LEU A 36 5.65 -1.60 0.91
C LEU A 36 6.63 -0.72 1.69
N PHE A 37 6.97 -1.12 2.90
CA PHE A 37 7.83 -0.33 3.79
C PHE A 37 8.59 -1.21 4.81
N PRO A 38 9.79 -0.80 5.26
CA PRO A 38 10.54 -1.52 6.27
C PRO A 38 9.90 -1.37 7.65
N THR A 39 10.00 -2.38 8.52
CA THR A 39 9.51 -2.32 9.90
C THR A 39 10.60 -2.11 10.93
N ASP A 40 11.86 -2.18 10.52
CA ASP A 40 13.04 -2.03 11.35
C ASP A 40 14.05 -1.05 10.74
N ASP A 41 14.86 -0.42 11.59
CA ASP A 41 15.89 0.53 11.16
C ASP A 41 16.98 -0.14 10.31
N THR A 42 17.20 -1.44 10.53
CA THR A 42 18.13 -2.26 9.74
C THR A 42 17.56 -2.72 8.40
N LYS A 43 16.27 -2.44 8.11
CA LYS A 43 15.57 -2.76 6.85
C LYS A 43 15.64 -4.24 6.48
N THR A 44 15.71 -5.11 7.47
CA THR A 44 15.73 -6.57 7.29
C THR A 44 14.33 -7.13 7.16
N LYS A 45 13.33 -6.45 7.75
CA LYS A 45 11.93 -6.83 7.76
C LYS A 45 11.10 -5.75 7.09
N TRP A 46 10.13 -6.21 6.31
CA TRP A 46 9.27 -5.34 5.52
C TRP A 46 7.83 -5.79 5.68
N ILE A 47 6.91 -4.82 5.62
CA ILE A 47 5.50 -5.09 5.42
C ILE A 47 5.18 -4.83 3.96
N GLU A 48 4.58 -5.84 3.34
CA GLU A 48 3.78 -5.68 2.13
C GLU A 48 2.31 -5.70 2.55
N ALA A 49 1.54 -4.74 2.06
CA ALA A 49 0.11 -4.76 2.24
C ALA A 49 -0.61 -4.23 1.01
N SER A 50 -1.78 -4.80 0.73
CA SER A 50 -2.69 -4.32 -0.30
C SER A 50 -4.13 -4.36 0.18
N LEU A 51 -4.93 -3.40 -0.27
CA LEU A 51 -6.38 -3.45 -0.13
C LEU A 51 -7.04 -3.32 -1.50
N THR A 52 -7.98 -4.22 -1.80
CA THR A 52 -8.79 -4.19 -3.02
C THR A 52 -10.10 -3.46 -2.77
N PHE A 53 -10.41 -2.43 -3.56
CA PHE A 53 -11.63 -1.63 -3.38
C PHE A 53 -12.93 -2.41 -3.65
N PRO A 54 -13.03 -3.31 -4.65
CA PRO A 54 -14.30 -3.98 -4.95
C PRO A 54 -14.87 -4.82 -3.79
N ASP A 55 -14.03 -5.62 -3.14
CA ASP A 55 -14.43 -6.54 -2.07
C ASP A 55 -13.95 -6.11 -0.68
N GLY A 56 -13.11 -5.08 -0.58
CA GLY A 56 -12.53 -4.63 0.69
C GLY A 56 -11.56 -5.64 1.30
N SER A 57 -11.00 -6.54 0.50
CA SER A 57 -10.06 -7.54 1.00
C SER A 57 -8.73 -6.88 1.38
N LEU A 58 -8.23 -7.22 2.55
CA LEU A 58 -6.94 -6.77 3.06
C LEU A 58 -5.97 -7.95 3.05
N ASP A 59 -4.88 -7.81 2.31
CA ASP A 59 -3.73 -8.69 2.38
C ASP A 59 -2.58 -7.93 3.05
N LYS A 60 -1.93 -8.56 4.02
CA LYS A 60 -0.79 -8.02 4.75
C LYS A 60 0.17 -9.16 5.06
N LYS A 61 1.44 -8.98 4.71
CA LYS A 61 2.51 -9.96 4.97
C LYS A 61 3.74 -9.28 5.52
N GLU A 62 4.41 -9.94 6.47
CA GLU A 62 5.78 -9.61 6.84
C GLU A 62 6.73 -10.44 5.96
N ILE A 63 7.69 -9.78 5.34
CA ILE A 63 8.64 -10.36 4.39
C ILE A 63 10.06 -9.87 4.65
N ASP A 64 11.05 -10.57 4.11
CA ASP A 64 12.44 -10.12 4.15
C ASP A 64 12.73 -9.07 3.06
N ALA A 65 13.91 -8.45 3.17
CA ALA A 65 14.37 -7.42 2.22
C ALA A 65 14.50 -7.92 0.77
N VAL A 66 14.91 -9.17 0.56
CA VAL A 66 15.08 -9.74 -0.80
C VAL A 66 13.71 -9.88 -1.45
N LYS A 67 12.72 -10.39 -0.72
CA LYS A 67 11.35 -10.50 -1.17
C LYS A 67 10.71 -9.14 -1.38
N ALA A 68 10.99 -8.15 -0.53
CA ALA A 68 10.51 -6.77 -0.70
C ALA A 68 10.99 -6.17 -2.03
N ILE A 69 12.27 -6.30 -2.36
CA ILE A 69 12.81 -5.84 -3.65
C ILE A 69 12.13 -6.56 -4.82
N ALA A 70 11.94 -7.87 -4.72
CA ALA A 70 11.27 -8.63 -5.76
C ALA A 70 9.83 -8.14 -6.00
N LEU A 71 9.06 -7.90 -4.93
CA LEU A 71 7.69 -7.40 -5.04
C LEU A 71 7.63 -5.97 -5.59
N LEU A 72 8.54 -5.09 -5.16
CA LEU A 72 8.65 -3.75 -5.74
C LEU A 72 8.86 -3.82 -7.25
N VAL A 73 9.74 -4.72 -7.71
CA VAL A 73 9.99 -4.92 -9.15
C VAL A 73 8.74 -5.42 -9.86
N GLU A 74 7.96 -6.34 -9.27
CA GLU A 74 6.69 -6.78 -9.87
C GLU A 74 5.68 -5.63 -9.97
N GLU A 75 5.54 -4.80 -8.94
CA GLU A 75 4.67 -3.62 -8.99
C GLU A 75 5.15 -2.60 -10.04
N LEU A 76 6.45 -2.37 -10.16
CA LEU A 76 7.00 -1.44 -11.16
C LEU A 76 6.77 -1.91 -12.61
N LYS A 77 6.65 -3.22 -12.86
CA LYS A 77 6.34 -3.76 -14.20
C LYS A 77 4.93 -3.43 -14.66
N VAL A 78 3.99 -3.23 -13.73
CA VAL A 78 2.58 -2.93 -14.05
C VAL A 78 2.29 -1.42 -14.11
N ILE A 79 3.20 -0.57 -13.62
CA ILE A 79 3.09 0.89 -13.73
C ILE A 79 2.85 1.41 -15.16
N PRO A 80 3.46 0.87 -16.23
CA PRO A 80 3.14 1.30 -17.60
C PRO A 80 1.66 1.13 -17.96
N THR A 81 0.97 0.16 -17.34
CA THR A 81 -0.48 -0.06 -17.53
C THR A 81 -1.31 0.89 -16.65
N TYR A 82 -0.90 1.09 -15.39
CA TYR A 82 -1.64 1.94 -14.44
C TYR A 82 -1.37 3.44 -14.61
N GLY A 83 -0.30 3.80 -15.30
CA GLY A 83 0.20 5.17 -15.41
C GLY A 83 1.03 5.60 -14.20
N ALA A 84 2.03 6.45 -14.43
CA ALA A 84 2.94 6.94 -13.39
C ALA A 84 2.23 7.72 -12.26
N ASN A 85 1.05 8.27 -12.53
CA ASN A 85 0.25 9.00 -11.55
C ASN A 85 -0.33 8.09 -10.45
N SER A 86 -0.29 6.77 -10.64
CA SER A 86 -0.68 5.80 -9.61
C SER A 86 0.33 5.73 -8.46
N ILE A 87 1.57 6.21 -8.64
CA ILE A 87 2.56 6.27 -7.58
C ILE A 87 2.30 7.50 -6.70
N VAL A 88 2.17 7.26 -5.40
CA VAL A 88 2.00 8.33 -4.41
C VAL A 88 3.37 8.91 -4.07
N THR A 89 3.58 10.15 -4.47
CA THR A 89 4.86 10.87 -4.30
C THR A 89 4.72 12.16 -3.49
N THR A 90 3.48 12.58 -3.21
CA THR A 90 3.16 13.81 -2.49
C THR A 90 2.13 13.55 -1.39
N LYS A 91 2.15 14.41 -0.36
CA LYS A 91 1.17 14.35 0.73
C LYS A 91 -0.27 14.55 0.22
N ALA A 92 -0.47 15.40 -0.78
CA ALA A 92 -1.78 15.60 -1.40
C ALA A 92 -2.34 14.31 -2.03
N GLN A 93 -1.50 13.56 -2.76
CA GLN A 93 -1.89 12.26 -3.31
C GLN A 93 -2.18 11.25 -2.21
N LEU A 94 -1.39 11.24 -1.13
CA LEU A 94 -1.65 10.37 0.02
C LEU A 94 -3.01 10.65 0.64
N ASP A 95 -3.36 11.92 0.84
CA ASP A 95 -4.62 12.33 1.45
C ASP A 95 -5.82 11.97 0.55
N GLU A 96 -5.68 12.13 -0.77
CA GLU A 96 -6.68 11.68 -1.76
C GLU A 96 -6.89 10.16 -1.68
N VAL A 97 -5.78 9.41 -1.68
CA VAL A 97 -5.79 7.95 -1.60
C VAL A 97 -6.37 7.46 -0.28
N ALA A 98 -6.05 8.11 0.84
CA ALA A 98 -6.63 7.80 2.15
C ALA A 98 -8.13 8.12 2.21
N ALA A 99 -8.59 9.20 1.56
CA ALA A 99 -10.00 9.54 1.49
C ALA A 99 -10.83 8.46 0.78
N ARG A 100 -10.25 7.78 -0.23
CA ARG A 100 -10.89 6.66 -0.92
C ARG A 100 -11.14 5.45 -0.03
N LEU A 101 -10.35 5.24 1.03
CA LEU A 101 -10.66 4.18 2.01
C LEU A 101 -12.00 4.43 2.71
N GLY A 102 -12.43 5.68 2.83
CA GLY A 102 -13.73 6.05 3.40
C GLY A 102 -14.94 5.63 2.55
N THR A 103 -14.75 5.18 1.30
CA THR A 103 -15.84 4.64 0.47
C THR A 103 -16.17 3.19 0.80
N LEU A 104 -15.34 2.52 1.61
CA LEU A 104 -15.53 1.15 2.06
C LEU A 104 -16.29 1.18 3.39
N THR A 105 -17.62 1.35 3.29
CA THR A 105 -18.57 1.36 4.42
C THR A 105 -19.20 0.01 4.66
#